data_AF-A0A7S3YFN4-F1
#
_entry.id   AF-A0A7S3YFN4-F1
#
_cell.length_a   1.000
_cell.length_b   1.000
_cell.length_c   1.000
_cell.angle_alpha   90.00
_cell.angle_beta   90.00
_cell.angle_gamma   90.00
#
_symmetry.space_group_name_H-M   'P 1'
#
loop_
_entity.id
_entity.type
_entity.pdbx_description
1 polymer ?
#
loop_
_entity_poly.entity_id
_entity_poly.type
_entity_poly.pdbx_seq_one_letter_code
_entity_poly.pdbx_strand_id
1 'polypeptide(L)'
;MAEFRRITEQIESIELKLKAIVEGNSSIVEKWNECTDIETILKETEESRARFNRRLKETDPITGDPRYGPSMKAKVENMLSRARGVHEQFEVQKQTAEAAYESYQQEQAAAKDAAEQAFQGQNEAHQKADADLEEKNRLEEARAAEKRIKEAQKQKEMSRQAEQLRLQRRSAQEVAKQQATAAKEARLAALRSVPRGGAGLGLALDRLGAAAGAEGPAAHRLALETLAGLLAAVVARPEDAQLRRVNLDNPRFRAAVG
;
A
#
# COMPACT_ATOMS: atom_id res chain seq x y z
N MET A 1 -13.31 52.32 69.03
CA MET A 1 -12.80 50.99 69.47
C MET A 1 -13.06 49.87 68.47
N ALA A 2 -14.17 49.84 67.74
CA ALA A 2 -14.43 48.82 66.70
C ALA A 2 -13.41 48.89 65.54
N GLU A 3 -13.13 50.10 65.03
CA GLU A 3 -12.17 50.34 63.93
C GLU A 3 -10.74 49.86 64.28
N PHE A 4 -10.27 50.14 65.50
CA PHE A 4 -8.95 49.69 65.98
C PHE A 4 -8.84 48.16 66.03
N ARG A 5 -9.88 47.49 66.55
CA ARG A 5 -9.93 46.02 66.60
C ARG A 5 -9.91 45.42 65.20
N ARG A 6 -10.74 45.93 64.30
CA ARG A 6 -10.80 45.48 62.90
C ARG A 6 -9.43 45.55 62.21
N ILE A 7 -8.71 46.65 62.34
CA ILE A 7 -7.38 46.78 61.71
C ILE A 7 -6.37 45.83 62.35
N THR A 8 -6.42 45.66 63.67
CA THR A 8 -5.52 44.75 64.37
C THR A 8 -5.75 43.30 63.90
N GLU A 9 -7.01 42.89 63.77
CA GLU A 9 -7.41 41.58 63.22
C GLU A 9 -7.00 41.42 61.75
N GLN A 10 -7.12 42.47 60.94
CA GLN A 10 -6.66 42.46 59.54
C GLN A 10 -5.14 42.32 59.43
N ILE A 11 -4.38 43.03 60.27
CA ILE A 11 -2.91 42.91 60.32
C ILE A 11 -2.50 41.50 60.75
N GLU A 12 -3.14 40.94 61.77
CA GLU A 12 -2.88 39.56 62.24
C GLU A 12 -3.21 38.51 61.17
N SER A 13 -4.32 38.70 60.47
CA SER A 13 -4.69 37.86 59.32
C SER A 13 -3.63 37.92 58.21
N ILE A 14 -3.13 39.12 57.88
CA ILE A 14 -2.05 39.27 56.89
C ILE A 14 -0.76 38.61 57.37
N GLU A 15 -0.37 38.79 58.64
CA GLU A 15 0.83 38.15 59.21
C GLU A 15 0.76 36.62 59.10
N LEU A 16 -0.40 36.03 59.40
CA LEU A 16 -0.63 34.60 59.26
C LEU A 16 -0.52 34.13 57.80
N LYS A 17 -1.13 34.88 56.87
CA LYS A 17 -1.03 34.56 55.43
C LYS A 17 0.41 34.69 54.91
N LEU A 18 1.12 35.76 55.27
CA LEU A 18 2.53 35.93 54.90
C LEU A 18 3.40 34.80 55.42
N LYS A 19 3.18 34.39 56.68
CA LYS A 19 3.90 33.27 57.26
C LYS A 19 3.61 31.97 56.50
N ALA A 20 2.36 31.73 56.11
CA ALA A 20 1.98 30.58 55.29
C ALA A 20 2.65 30.60 53.89
N ILE A 21 2.79 31.76 53.25
CA ILE A 21 3.49 31.89 51.96
C ILE A 21 4.98 31.53 52.09
N VAL A 22 5.61 31.99 53.18
CA VAL A 22 7.05 31.79 53.45
C VAL A 22 7.35 30.35 53.84
N GLU A 23 6.58 29.78 54.76
CA GLU A 23 6.82 28.43 55.32
C GLU A 23 6.14 27.33 54.49
N GLY A 24 5.14 27.67 53.70
CA GLY A 24 4.30 26.72 52.98
C GLY A 24 4.91 26.21 51.68
N ASN A 25 4.62 24.94 51.40
CA ASN A 25 4.89 24.28 50.11
C ASN A 25 3.75 24.49 49.11
N SER A 26 3.01 25.59 49.23
CA SER A 26 1.94 25.95 48.28
C SER A 26 2.51 26.11 46.88
N SER A 27 1.69 25.84 45.87
CA SER A 27 2.09 26.02 44.47
C SER A 27 2.37 27.50 44.17
N ILE A 28 3.16 27.77 43.12
CA ILE A 28 3.49 29.14 42.69
C ILE A 28 2.23 29.97 42.43
N VAL A 29 1.21 29.35 41.82
CA VAL A 29 -0.07 30.01 41.51
C VAL A 29 -0.85 30.35 42.79
N GLU A 30 -0.88 29.44 43.76
CA GLU A 30 -1.53 29.70 45.06
C GLU A 30 -0.82 30.83 45.81
N LYS A 31 0.52 30.83 45.85
CA LYS A 31 1.30 31.89 46.48
C LYS A 31 1.04 33.26 45.83
N TRP A 32 0.95 33.31 44.50
CA TRP A 32 0.60 34.52 43.77
C TRP A 32 -0.80 35.03 44.13
N ASN A 33 -1.80 34.15 44.14
CA ASN A 33 -3.16 34.51 44.51
C ASN A 33 -3.25 35.02 45.95
N GLU A 34 -2.58 34.36 46.90
CA GLU A 34 -2.50 34.81 48.29
C GLU A 34 -1.83 36.19 48.41
N CYS A 35 -0.79 36.49 47.61
CA CYS A 35 -0.21 37.83 47.53
C CYS A 35 -1.21 38.87 47.02
N THR A 36 -2.01 38.56 45.99
CA THR A 36 -3.03 39.50 45.47
C THR A 36 -4.15 39.78 46.49
N ASP A 37 -4.53 38.77 47.27
CA ASP A 37 -5.48 38.91 48.37
C ASP A 37 -4.92 39.82 49.47
N ILE A 38 -3.66 39.61 49.88
CA ILE A 38 -2.99 40.44 50.88
C ILE A 38 -2.90 41.90 50.40
N GLU A 39 -2.59 42.12 49.13
CA GLU A 39 -2.52 43.47 48.54
C GLU A 39 -3.85 44.21 48.69
N THR A 40 -4.95 43.52 48.42
CA THR A 40 -6.31 44.07 48.55
C THR A 40 -6.60 44.47 49.99
N ILE A 41 -6.29 43.60 50.96
CA ILE A 41 -6.50 43.88 52.39
C ILE A 41 -5.60 45.04 52.85
N LEU A 42 -4.34 45.11 52.41
CA LEU A 42 -3.44 46.20 52.74
C LEU A 42 -4.00 47.55 52.27
N LYS A 43 -4.46 47.64 51.02
CA LYS A 43 -5.11 48.85 50.47
C LYS A 43 -6.33 49.28 51.29
N GLU A 44 -7.18 48.35 51.69
CA GLU A 44 -8.34 48.65 52.56
C GLU A 44 -7.93 49.21 53.93
N THR A 45 -6.79 48.79 54.47
CA THR A 45 -6.32 49.27 55.79
C THR A 45 -5.61 50.63 55.72
N GLU A 46 -5.13 51.07 54.56
CA GLU A 46 -4.33 52.30 54.42
C GLU A 46 -5.07 53.55 54.89
N GLU A 47 -6.31 53.74 54.47
CA GLU A 47 -7.12 54.90 54.87
C GLU A 47 -7.30 54.96 56.38
N SER A 48 -7.57 53.80 57.00
CA SER A 48 -7.82 53.71 58.43
C SER A 48 -6.52 53.93 59.22
N ARG A 49 -5.37 53.43 58.73
CA ARG A 49 -4.04 53.73 59.28
C ARG A 49 -3.70 55.22 59.18
N ALA A 50 -4.04 55.88 58.06
CA ALA A 50 -3.86 57.32 57.90
C ALA A 50 -4.69 58.12 58.92
N ARG A 51 -5.95 57.70 59.17
CA ARG A 51 -6.79 58.30 60.23
C ARG A 51 -6.17 58.18 61.62
N PHE A 52 -5.62 57.01 61.97
CA PHE A 52 -4.96 56.82 63.27
C PHE A 52 -3.67 57.64 63.41
N ASN A 53 -2.86 57.73 62.36
CA ASN A 53 -1.68 58.61 62.31
C ASN A 53 -2.04 60.09 62.51
N ARG A 54 -3.15 60.54 61.92
CA ARG A 54 -3.65 61.90 62.10
C ARG A 54 -4.10 62.12 63.55
N ARG A 55 -4.93 61.23 64.11
CA ARG A 55 -5.45 61.33 65.49
C ARG A 55 -4.35 61.29 66.55
N LEU A 56 -3.22 60.61 66.29
CA LEU A 56 -2.05 60.61 67.19
C LEU A 56 -1.41 61.99 67.35
N LYS A 57 -1.56 62.88 66.35
CA LYS A 57 -1.01 64.24 66.34
C LYS A 57 -2.02 65.30 66.79
N GLU A 58 -3.27 64.91 66.96
CA GLU A 58 -4.33 65.82 67.41
C GLU A 58 -4.27 66.00 68.93
N THR A 59 -4.44 67.25 69.37
CA THR A 59 -4.63 67.62 70.77
C THR A 59 -6.10 67.98 71.00
N ASP A 60 -6.58 67.79 72.22
CA ASP A 60 -7.90 68.24 72.63
C ASP A 60 -7.93 69.77 72.67
N PRO A 61 -8.85 70.44 71.94
CA PRO A 61 -8.90 71.90 71.86
C PRO A 61 -9.25 72.59 73.19
N ILE A 62 -9.80 71.87 74.17
CA ILE A 62 -10.19 72.44 75.46
C ILE A 62 -9.06 72.29 76.49
N THR A 63 -8.46 71.10 76.56
CA THR A 63 -7.45 70.77 77.58
C THR A 63 -6.01 70.99 77.11
N GLY A 64 -5.77 71.00 75.79
CA GLY A 64 -4.43 71.04 75.19
C GLY A 64 -3.68 69.70 75.26
N ASP A 65 -4.24 68.70 75.93
CA ASP A 65 -3.63 67.39 76.10
C ASP A 65 -3.72 66.54 74.81
N PRO A 66 -2.84 65.54 74.63
CA PRO A 66 -2.94 64.60 73.52
C PRO A 66 -4.30 63.90 73.50
N ARG A 67 -4.91 63.80 72.32
CA ARG A 67 -6.25 63.20 72.16
C ARG A 67 -6.31 61.74 72.61
N TYR A 68 -5.20 61.02 72.52
CA TYR A 68 -5.05 59.68 73.08
C TYR A 68 -4.26 59.74 74.38
N GLY A 69 -4.83 59.18 75.45
CA GLY A 69 -4.10 58.95 76.69
C GLY A 69 -2.90 57.99 76.48
N PRO A 70 -1.90 57.99 77.38
CA PRO A 70 -0.63 57.29 77.19
C PRO A 70 -0.76 55.82 76.79
N SER A 71 -1.71 55.10 77.40
CA SER A 71 -1.97 53.69 77.10
C SER A 71 -2.50 53.45 75.68
N MET A 72 -3.45 54.28 75.21
CA MET A 72 -4.02 54.14 73.87
C MET A 72 -3.01 54.57 72.80
N LYS A 73 -2.24 55.64 73.09
CA LYS A 73 -1.16 56.10 72.21
C LYS A 73 -0.17 54.98 71.92
N ALA A 74 0.34 54.32 72.96
CA ALA A 74 1.26 53.19 72.82
C ALA A 74 0.65 52.01 72.00
N LYS A 75 -0.64 51.71 72.18
CA LYS A 75 -1.34 50.67 71.40
C LYS A 75 -1.45 51.02 69.92
N VAL A 76 -1.80 52.25 69.59
CA VAL A 76 -1.90 52.72 68.20
C VAL A 76 -0.52 52.79 67.54
N GLU A 77 0.50 53.27 68.25
CA GLU A 77 1.89 53.27 67.76
C GLU A 77 2.40 51.85 67.47
N ASN A 78 2.13 50.89 68.36
CA ASN A 78 2.47 49.48 68.14
C ASN A 78 1.75 48.90 66.91
N MET A 79 0.42 49.07 66.82
CA MET A 79 -0.37 48.61 65.66
C MET A 79 0.17 49.20 64.33
N LEU A 80 0.49 50.49 64.30
CA LEU A 80 1.04 51.14 63.11
C LEU A 80 2.45 50.64 62.76
N SER A 81 3.28 50.35 63.78
CA SER A 81 4.60 49.74 63.61
C SER A 81 4.50 48.33 63.03
N ARG A 82 3.61 47.48 63.57
CA ARG A 82 3.32 46.14 63.03
C ARG A 82 2.86 46.23 61.57
N ALA A 83 1.90 47.11 61.28
CA ALA A 83 1.41 47.31 59.93
C ALA A 83 2.50 47.75 58.94
N ARG A 84 3.53 48.47 59.39
CA ARG A 84 4.67 48.84 58.56
C ARG A 84 5.57 47.63 58.29
N GLY A 85 5.92 46.86 59.32
CA GLY A 85 6.72 45.65 59.16
C GLY A 85 6.05 44.62 58.25
N VAL A 86 4.74 44.44 58.38
CA VAL A 86 3.94 43.58 57.50
C VAL A 86 3.98 44.05 56.05
N HIS A 87 3.86 45.35 55.81
CA HIS A 87 3.92 45.91 54.46
C HIS A 87 5.30 45.71 53.82
N GLU A 88 6.38 45.96 54.56
CA GLU A 88 7.75 45.73 54.09
C GLU A 88 8.00 44.25 53.77
N GLN A 89 7.53 43.33 54.63
CA GLN A 89 7.61 41.88 54.38
C GLN A 89 6.79 41.47 53.15
N PHE A 90 5.59 42.02 53.00
CA PHE A 90 4.72 41.76 51.87
C PHE A 90 5.37 42.16 50.54
N GLU A 91 5.99 43.34 50.44
CA GLU A 91 6.63 43.79 49.21
C GLU A 91 7.75 42.84 48.74
N VAL A 92 8.56 42.34 49.67
CA VAL A 92 9.61 41.35 49.35
C VAL A 92 9.00 40.03 48.86
N GLN A 93 7.94 39.56 49.52
CA GLN A 93 7.27 38.32 49.12
C GLN A 93 6.53 38.46 47.80
N LYS A 94 5.90 39.62 47.55
CA LYS A 94 5.21 39.92 46.30
C LYS A 94 6.18 39.88 45.12
N GLN A 95 7.33 40.56 45.21
CA GLN A 95 8.34 40.53 44.15
C GLN A 95 8.86 39.12 43.87
N THR A 96 9.07 38.34 44.93
CA THR A 96 9.52 36.95 44.81
C THR A 96 8.46 36.07 44.13
N ALA A 97 7.19 36.23 44.53
CA ALA A 97 6.06 35.51 43.94
C ALA A 97 5.79 35.92 42.49
N GLU A 98 5.92 37.21 42.17
CA GLU A 98 5.77 37.75 40.81
C GLU A 98 6.79 37.15 39.86
N ALA A 99 8.08 37.21 40.22
CA ALA A 99 9.16 36.63 39.40
C ALA A 99 8.99 35.12 39.21
N ALA A 100 8.58 34.40 40.27
CA ALA A 100 8.30 32.96 40.18
C ALA A 100 7.09 32.66 39.27
N TYR A 101 6.04 33.47 39.34
CA TYR A 101 4.85 33.32 38.52
C TYR A 101 5.13 33.64 37.04
N GLU A 102 5.90 34.68 36.75
CA GLU A 102 6.34 35.01 35.40
C GLU A 102 7.20 33.89 34.80
N SER A 103 8.15 33.35 35.56
CA SER A 103 8.96 32.20 35.13
C SER A 103 8.09 30.97 34.85
N TYR A 104 7.11 30.69 35.73
CA TYR A 104 6.16 29.59 35.54
C TYR A 104 5.32 29.75 34.27
N GLN A 105 4.87 30.98 33.96
CA GLN A 105 4.12 31.27 32.73
C GLN A 105 4.99 31.10 31.48
N GLN A 106 6.25 31.54 31.53
CA GLN A 106 7.20 31.36 30.43
C GLN A 106 7.50 29.89 30.16
N GLU A 107 7.72 29.09 31.21
CA GLU A 107 7.91 27.64 31.08
C GLU A 107 6.67 26.95 30.50
N GLN A 108 5.47 27.33 30.94
CA GLN A 108 4.23 26.81 30.36
C GLN A 108 4.07 27.16 28.88
N ALA A 109 4.39 28.39 28.49
CA ALA A 109 4.34 28.82 27.10
C ALA A 109 5.35 28.04 26.25
N ALA A 110 6.60 27.95 26.71
CA ALA A 110 7.65 27.20 26.02
C ALA A 110 7.30 25.70 25.90
N ALA A 111 6.69 25.09 26.93
CA ALA A 111 6.25 23.70 26.88
C ALA A 111 5.12 23.48 25.86
N LYS A 112 4.18 24.43 25.73
CA LYS A 112 3.13 24.38 24.71
C LYS A 112 3.70 24.53 23.31
N ASP A 113 4.59 25.49 23.09
CA ASP A 113 5.24 25.70 21.80
C ASP A 113 6.06 24.47 21.37
N ALA A 114 6.80 23.87 22.30
CA ALA A 114 7.54 22.64 22.05
C ALA A 114 6.61 21.45 21.70
N ALA A 115 5.48 21.33 22.39
CA ALA A 115 4.48 20.29 22.10
C ALA A 115 3.83 20.50 20.72
N GLU A 116 3.50 21.73 20.36
CA GLU A 116 2.94 22.07 19.04
C GLU A 116 3.95 21.80 17.92
N GLN A 117 5.22 22.17 18.10
CA GLN A 117 6.28 21.87 17.14
C GLN A 117 6.50 20.37 16.97
N ALA A 118 6.48 19.60 18.07
CA ALA A 118 6.58 18.14 18.01
C ALA A 118 5.40 17.52 17.25
N PHE A 119 4.18 18.01 17.50
CA PHE A 119 2.97 17.55 16.81
C PHE A 119 3.01 17.87 15.31
N GLN A 120 3.42 19.09 14.94
CA GLN A 120 3.58 19.49 13.53
C GLN A 120 4.64 18.64 12.82
N GLY A 121 5.80 18.43 13.45
CA GLY A 121 6.86 17.57 12.90
C GLY A 121 6.40 16.13 12.68
N GLN A 122 5.60 15.57 13.58
CA GLN A 122 5.02 14.24 13.42
C GLN A 122 4.01 14.18 12.26
N ASN A 123 3.14 15.18 12.14
CA ASN A 123 2.18 15.26 11.02
C ASN A 123 2.88 15.40 9.66
N GLU A 124 3.92 16.23 9.56
CA GLU A 124 4.70 16.35 8.33
C GLU A 124 5.40 15.05 7.96
N ALA A 125 5.93 14.31 8.95
CA ALA A 125 6.53 13.00 8.72
C ALA A 125 5.51 11.98 8.20
N HIS A 126 4.30 11.97 8.75
CA HIS A 126 3.20 11.13 8.25
C HIS A 126 2.80 11.50 6.81
N GLN A 127 2.61 12.80 6.52
CA GLN A 127 2.26 13.24 5.18
C GLN A 127 3.33 12.87 4.14
N LYS A 128 4.62 12.98 4.49
CA LYS A 128 5.71 12.55 3.60
C LYS A 128 5.70 11.04 3.39
N ALA A 129 5.48 10.25 4.45
CA ALA A 129 5.40 8.79 4.34
C ALA A 129 4.22 8.35 3.46
N ASP A 130 3.07 9.00 3.58
CA ASP A 130 1.89 8.72 2.75
C ASP A 130 2.13 9.10 1.28
N ALA A 131 2.75 10.25 1.02
CA ALA A 131 3.12 10.67 -0.33
C ALA A 131 4.11 9.70 -0.99
N ASP A 132 5.12 9.24 -0.26
CA ASP A 132 6.09 8.25 -0.74
C ASP A 132 5.42 6.89 -1.04
N LEU A 133 4.43 6.51 -0.22
CA LEU A 133 3.65 5.28 -0.43
C LEU A 133 2.78 5.39 -1.69
N GLU A 134 2.10 6.53 -1.88
CA GLU A 134 1.32 6.79 -3.08
C GLU A 134 2.17 6.77 -4.35
N GLU A 135 3.36 7.37 -4.33
CA GLU A 135 4.26 7.38 -5.48
C GLU A 135 4.73 5.96 -5.83
N LYS A 136 5.08 5.15 -4.84
CA LYS A 136 5.43 3.73 -5.04
C LYS A 136 4.27 2.94 -5.64
N ASN A 137 3.06 3.13 -5.14
CA ASN A 137 1.87 2.47 -5.67
C ASN A 137 1.62 2.86 -7.13
N ARG A 138 1.74 4.15 -7.49
CA ARG A 138 1.61 4.61 -8.89
C ARG A 138 2.67 3.99 -9.80
N LEU A 139 3.91 3.88 -9.35
CA LEU A 139 4.99 3.25 -10.12
C LEU A 139 4.75 1.75 -10.31
N GLU A 140 4.25 1.05 -9.30
CA GLU A 140 3.91 -0.37 -9.40
C GLU A 140 2.73 -0.63 -10.34
N GLU A 141 1.68 0.20 -10.27
CA GLU A 141 0.54 0.14 -11.20
C GLU A 141 0.98 0.38 -12.65
N ALA A 142 1.85 1.39 -12.90
CA ALA A 142 2.39 1.66 -14.22
C ALA A 142 3.19 0.46 -14.77
N ARG A 143 4.04 -0.17 -13.94
CA ARG A 143 4.80 -1.37 -14.32
C ARG A 143 3.88 -2.57 -14.58
N ALA A 144 2.84 -2.75 -13.78
CA ALA A 144 1.86 -3.82 -13.98
C ALA A 144 1.07 -3.63 -15.28
N ALA A 145 0.67 -2.40 -15.59
CA ALA A 145 0.01 -2.06 -16.85
C ALA A 145 0.91 -2.33 -18.06
N GLU A 146 2.19 -1.94 -18.00
CA GLU A 146 3.14 -2.21 -19.08
C GLU A 146 3.36 -3.71 -19.31
N LYS A 147 3.46 -4.51 -18.24
CA LYS A 147 3.55 -5.97 -18.33
C LYS A 147 2.33 -6.58 -19.01
N ARG A 148 1.12 -6.15 -18.63
CA ARG A 148 -0.13 -6.62 -19.25
C ARG A 148 -0.18 -6.30 -20.75
N ILE A 149 0.28 -5.11 -21.16
CA ILE A 149 0.35 -4.74 -22.57
C ILE A 149 1.34 -5.64 -23.32
N LYS A 150 2.53 -5.88 -22.77
CA LYS A 150 3.55 -6.76 -23.37
C LYS A 150 3.06 -8.21 -23.49
N GLU A 151 2.38 -8.73 -22.47
CA GLU A 151 1.79 -10.07 -22.49
C GLU A 151 0.69 -10.19 -23.54
N ALA A 152 -0.21 -9.20 -23.63
CA ALA A 152 -1.25 -9.15 -24.64
C ALA A 152 -0.67 -9.08 -26.07
N GLN A 153 0.42 -8.34 -26.28
CA GLN A 153 1.13 -8.28 -27.55
C GLN A 153 1.73 -9.64 -27.93
N LYS A 154 2.45 -10.29 -27.00
CA LYS A 154 3.00 -11.64 -27.21
C LYS A 154 1.91 -12.66 -27.54
N GLN A 155 0.77 -12.60 -26.85
CA GLN A 155 -0.35 -13.51 -27.11
C GLN A 155 -0.96 -13.29 -28.50
N LYS A 156 -1.07 -12.04 -28.96
CA LYS A 156 -1.52 -11.71 -30.32
C LYS A 156 -0.53 -12.18 -31.40
N GLU A 157 0.77 -12.09 -31.14
CA GLU A 157 1.79 -12.61 -32.08
C GLU A 157 1.72 -14.14 -32.17
N MET A 158 1.62 -14.81 -31.03
CA MET A 158 1.49 -16.27 -30.98
C MET A 158 0.20 -16.75 -31.67
N SER A 159 -0.92 -16.05 -31.51
CA SER A 159 -2.17 -16.41 -32.18
C SER A 159 -2.07 -16.25 -33.70
N ARG A 160 -1.44 -15.16 -34.18
CA ARG A 160 -1.17 -14.95 -35.62
C ARG A 160 -0.28 -16.05 -36.20
N GLN A 161 0.80 -16.42 -35.50
CA GLN A 161 1.67 -17.51 -35.94
C GLN A 161 0.93 -18.85 -36.00
N ALA A 162 0.10 -19.14 -35.00
CA ALA A 162 -0.72 -20.35 -34.98
C ALA A 162 -1.75 -20.40 -36.13
N GLU A 163 -2.35 -19.26 -36.46
CA GLU A 163 -3.30 -19.14 -37.59
C GLU A 163 -2.58 -19.33 -38.93
N GLN A 164 -1.41 -18.71 -39.13
CA GLN A 164 -0.59 -18.93 -40.33
C GLN A 164 -0.20 -20.40 -40.48
N LEU A 165 0.19 -21.07 -39.40
CA LEU A 165 0.53 -22.49 -39.45
C LEU A 165 -0.69 -23.36 -39.81
N ARG A 166 -1.88 -23.03 -39.30
CA ARG A 166 -3.14 -23.72 -39.68
C ARG A 166 -3.45 -23.54 -41.15
N LEU A 167 -3.28 -22.33 -41.69
CA LEU A 167 -3.48 -22.05 -43.12
C LEU A 167 -2.49 -22.83 -43.99
N GLN A 168 -1.19 -22.86 -43.61
CA GLN A 168 -0.17 -23.64 -44.32
C GLN A 168 -0.46 -25.14 -44.30
N ARG A 169 -0.90 -25.69 -43.16
CA ARG A 169 -1.29 -27.11 -43.08
C ARG A 169 -2.48 -27.41 -43.96
N ARG A 170 -3.47 -26.51 -44.02
CA ARG A 170 -4.65 -26.67 -44.86
C ARG A 170 -4.29 -26.64 -46.35
N SER A 171 -3.49 -25.67 -46.79
CA SER A 171 -3.04 -25.60 -48.19
C SER A 171 -2.19 -26.80 -48.59
N ALA A 172 -1.27 -27.24 -47.72
CA ALA A 172 -0.47 -28.45 -47.96
C ALA A 172 -1.36 -29.69 -48.08
N GLN A 173 -2.40 -29.81 -47.24
CA GLN A 173 -3.34 -30.93 -47.30
C GLN A 173 -4.20 -30.90 -48.56
N GLU A 174 -4.62 -29.72 -49.02
CA GLU A 174 -5.36 -29.56 -50.28
C GLU A 174 -4.50 -29.94 -51.50
N VAL A 175 -3.24 -29.50 -51.54
CA VAL A 175 -2.28 -29.91 -52.59
C VAL A 175 -2.04 -31.42 -52.57
N ALA A 176 -1.81 -32.00 -51.39
CA ALA A 176 -1.62 -33.44 -51.24
C ALA A 176 -2.85 -34.25 -51.71
N LYS A 177 -4.06 -33.76 -51.40
CA LYS A 177 -5.31 -34.37 -51.90
C LYS A 177 -5.40 -34.30 -53.42
N GLN A 178 -5.10 -33.14 -54.02
CA GLN A 178 -5.11 -32.96 -55.47
C GLN A 178 -4.10 -33.87 -56.17
N GLN A 179 -2.90 -34.00 -55.61
CA GLN A 179 -1.87 -34.93 -56.13
C GLN A 179 -2.32 -36.38 -56.01
N ALA A 180 -2.92 -36.78 -54.89
CA ALA A 180 -3.44 -38.14 -54.71
C ALA A 180 -4.60 -38.45 -55.67
N THR A 181 -5.51 -37.50 -55.92
CA THR A 181 -6.58 -37.67 -56.90
C THR A 181 -6.04 -37.75 -58.32
N ALA A 182 -5.11 -36.87 -58.70
CA ALA A 182 -4.47 -36.89 -60.01
C ALA A 182 -3.70 -38.19 -60.26
N ALA A 183 -2.96 -38.69 -59.27
CA ALA A 183 -2.26 -39.97 -59.35
C ALA A 183 -3.23 -41.15 -59.52
N LYS A 184 -4.38 -41.12 -58.81
CA LYS A 184 -5.42 -42.14 -58.95
C LYS A 184 -6.06 -42.11 -60.34
N GLU A 185 -6.35 -40.93 -60.88
CA GLU A 185 -6.91 -40.75 -62.22
C GLU A 185 -5.93 -41.20 -63.30
N ALA A 186 -4.65 -40.82 -63.19
CA ALA A 186 -3.59 -41.28 -64.10
C ALA A 186 -3.47 -42.81 -64.10
N ARG A 187 -3.53 -43.45 -62.92
CA ARG A 187 -3.53 -44.91 -62.79
C ARG A 187 -4.75 -45.55 -63.47
N LEU A 188 -5.94 -44.99 -63.29
CA LEU A 188 -7.16 -45.50 -63.92
C LEU A 188 -7.13 -45.30 -65.45
N ALA A 189 -6.60 -44.18 -65.94
CA ALA A 189 -6.42 -43.93 -67.37
C ALA A 189 -5.45 -44.94 -68.00
N ALA A 190 -4.32 -45.22 -67.35
CA ALA A 190 -3.39 -46.25 -67.79
C ALA A 190 -4.06 -47.64 -67.88
N LEU A 191 -4.87 -48.02 -66.89
CA LEU A 191 -5.61 -49.29 -66.92
C LEU A 191 -6.66 -49.35 -68.04
N ARG A 192 -7.31 -48.22 -68.38
CA ARG A 192 -8.29 -48.15 -69.47
C ARG A 192 -7.65 -48.26 -70.86
N SER A 193 -6.37 -47.89 -70.99
CA SER A 193 -5.64 -47.97 -72.26
C SER A 193 -5.29 -49.40 -72.70
N VAL A 194 -5.44 -50.40 -71.82
CA VAL A 194 -5.17 -51.81 -72.14
C VAL A 194 -6.36 -52.40 -72.91
N PRO A 195 -6.16 -52.89 -74.15
CA PRO A 195 -7.22 -53.56 -74.90
C PRO A 195 -7.78 -54.74 -74.11
N ARG A 196 -9.09 -54.99 -74.18
CA ARG A 196 -9.74 -56.11 -73.48
C ARG A 196 -9.85 -57.33 -74.40
N GLY A 197 -9.91 -58.52 -73.81
CA GLY A 197 -10.07 -59.78 -74.54
C GLY A 197 -8.77 -60.31 -75.14
N GLY A 198 -8.90 -61.20 -76.15
CA GLY A 198 -7.76 -61.93 -76.71
C GLY A 198 -6.64 -61.04 -77.27
N ALA A 199 -6.98 -59.90 -77.90
CA ALA A 199 -5.99 -58.96 -78.44
C ALA A 199 -5.14 -58.29 -77.34
N GLY A 200 -5.77 -57.96 -76.20
CA GLY A 200 -5.07 -57.44 -75.03
C GLY A 200 -4.19 -58.46 -74.35
N LEU A 201 -4.66 -59.71 -74.27
CA LEU A 201 -3.89 -60.83 -73.74
C LEU A 201 -2.64 -61.10 -74.59
N GLY A 202 -2.77 -61.09 -75.92
CA GLY A 202 -1.63 -61.23 -76.84
C GLY A 202 -0.55 -60.18 -76.58
N LEU A 203 -0.92 -58.90 -76.57
CA LEU A 203 0.01 -57.80 -76.27
C LEU A 203 0.66 -57.91 -74.88
N ALA A 204 -0.08 -58.40 -73.88
CA ALA A 204 0.47 -58.61 -72.53
C ALA A 204 1.47 -59.77 -72.49
N LEU A 205 1.18 -60.87 -73.21
CA LEU A 205 2.08 -62.02 -73.34
C LEU A 205 3.35 -61.65 -74.12
N ASP A 206 3.22 -60.86 -75.18
CA ASP A 206 4.38 -60.37 -75.95
C ASP A 206 5.29 -59.48 -75.08
N ARG A 207 4.69 -58.59 -74.28
CA ARG A 207 5.44 -57.75 -73.33
C ARG A 207 6.10 -58.57 -72.22
N LEU A 208 5.39 -59.58 -71.70
CA LEU A 208 5.95 -60.49 -70.71
C LEU A 208 7.10 -61.31 -71.30
N GLY A 209 6.98 -61.73 -72.57
CA GLY A 209 8.05 -62.39 -73.32
C GLY A 209 9.27 -61.50 -73.52
N ALA A 210 9.06 -60.23 -73.88
CA ALA A 210 10.15 -59.27 -74.04
C ALA A 210 10.85 -58.94 -72.72
N ALA A 211 10.10 -58.78 -71.63
CA ALA A 211 10.66 -58.44 -70.31
C ALA A 211 11.33 -59.65 -69.63
N ALA A 212 10.64 -60.79 -69.53
CA ALA A 212 11.17 -61.98 -68.87
C ALA A 212 12.14 -62.79 -69.74
N GLY A 213 12.09 -62.62 -71.07
CA GLY A 213 13.01 -63.25 -72.01
C GLY A 213 14.46 -62.77 -71.85
N ALA A 214 14.67 -61.56 -71.29
CA ALA A 214 16.00 -61.04 -70.95
C ALA A 214 16.65 -61.79 -69.77
N GLU A 215 15.85 -62.34 -68.85
CA GLU A 215 16.34 -63.07 -67.66
C GLU A 215 16.41 -64.59 -67.90
N GLY A 216 15.80 -65.09 -68.98
CA GLY A 216 15.92 -66.46 -69.47
C GLY A 216 14.60 -67.23 -69.54
N PRO A 217 14.58 -68.39 -70.23
CA PRO A 217 13.36 -69.14 -70.51
C PRO A 217 12.68 -69.72 -69.25
N ALA A 218 13.46 -69.99 -68.20
CA ALA A 218 12.94 -70.48 -66.92
C ALA A 218 12.14 -69.40 -66.18
N ALA A 219 12.60 -68.15 -66.19
CA ALA A 219 11.90 -67.01 -65.58
C ALA A 219 10.59 -66.72 -66.30
N HIS A 220 10.59 -66.75 -67.64
CA HIS A 220 9.38 -66.58 -68.43
C HIS A 220 8.33 -67.69 -68.17
N ARG A 221 8.76 -68.96 -68.08
CA ARG A 221 7.87 -70.08 -67.74
C ARG A 221 7.30 -69.91 -66.32
N LEU A 222 8.12 -69.56 -65.34
CA LEU A 222 7.68 -69.36 -63.95
C LEU A 222 6.66 -68.23 -63.83
N ALA A 223 6.87 -67.12 -64.56
CA ALA A 223 5.93 -66.00 -64.62
C ALA A 223 4.59 -66.43 -65.22
N LEU A 224 4.62 -67.18 -66.33
CA LEU A 224 3.42 -67.72 -66.98
C LEU A 224 2.66 -68.70 -66.08
N GLU A 225 3.35 -69.64 -65.43
CA GLU A 225 2.73 -70.60 -64.50
C GLU A 225 2.07 -69.88 -63.32
N THR A 226 2.75 -68.86 -62.77
CA THR A 226 2.21 -68.08 -61.66
C THR A 226 0.98 -67.27 -62.08
N LEU A 227 1.01 -66.63 -63.25
CA LEU A 227 -0.14 -65.90 -63.80
C LEU A 227 -1.30 -66.83 -64.15
N ALA A 228 -1.02 -67.99 -64.74
CA ALA A 228 -2.02 -69.01 -65.05
C ALA A 228 -2.67 -69.56 -63.77
N GLY A 229 -1.89 -69.81 -62.72
CA GLY A 229 -2.39 -70.22 -61.41
C GLY A 229 -3.31 -69.18 -60.76
N LEU A 230 -2.95 -67.90 -60.85
CA LEU A 230 -3.80 -66.80 -60.37
C LEU A 230 -5.11 -66.70 -61.15
N LEU A 231 -5.05 -66.81 -62.49
CA LEU A 231 -6.25 -66.82 -63.32
C LEU A 231 -7.15 -68.03 -63.02
N ALA A 232 -6.57 -69.22 -62.87
CA ALA A 232 -7.31 -70.42 -62.48
C ALA A 232 -8.01 -70.26 -61.11
N ALA A 233 -7.33 -69.63 -60.14
CA ALA A 233 -7.92 -69.34 -58.83
C ALA A 233 -9.08 -68.34 -58.92
N VAL A 234 -8.99 -67.31 -59.78
CA VAL A 234 -10.06 -66.34 -60.03
C VAL A 234 -11.26 -67.01 -60.71
N VAL A 235 -11.02 -67.89 -61.70
CA VAL A 235 -12.08 -68.62 -62.40
C VAL A 235 -12.79 -69.61 -61.47
N ALA A 236 -12.05 -70.28 -60.58
CA ALA A 236 -12.62 -71.21 -59.62
C ALA A 236 -13.47 -70.53 -58.54
N ARG A 237 -13.15 -69.28 -58.17
CA ARG A 237 -13.83 -68.53 -57.10
C ARG A 237 -14.07 -67.07 -57.54
N PRO A 238 -15.01 -66.84 -58.45
CA PRO A 238 -15.24 -65.50 -58.99
C PRO A 238 -15.74 -64.52 -57.94
N GLU A 239 -16.47 -64.98 -56.92
CA GLU A 239 -17.07 -64.14 -55.86
C GLU A 239 -16.04 -63.52 -54.90
N ASP A 240 -14.82 -64.07 -54.82
CA ASP A 240 -13.80 -63.57 -53.92
C ASP A 240 -13.18 -62.26 -54.43
N ALA A 241 -13.56 -61.15 -53.81
CA ALA A 241 -13.09 -59.82 -54.16
C ALA A 241 -11.57 -59.66 -53.98
N GLN A 242 -10.92 -60.46 -53.13
CA GLN A 242 -9.47 -60.41 -52.92
C GLN A 242 -8.72 -61.03 -54.11
N LEU A 243 -9.24 -62.10 -54.72
CA LEU A 243 -8.63 -62.72 -55.90
C LEU A 243 -8.73 -61.82 -57.15
N ARG A 244 -9.71 -60.91 -57.20
CA ARG A 244 -9.85 -59.91 -58.27
C ARG A 244 -8.79 -58.79 -58.19
N ARG A 245 -8.01 -58.71 -57.11
CA ARG A 245 -6.95 -57.71 -56.92
C ARG A 245 -5.62 -58.40 -56.66
N VAL A 246 -4.71 -58.33 -57.61
CA VAL A 246 -3.34 -58.81 -57.41
C VAL A 246 -2.58 -57.80 -56.56
N ASN A 247 -2.08 -58.24 -55.40
CA ASN A 247 -1.19 -57.43 -54.58
C ASN A 247 0.23 -57.50 -55.19
N LEU A 248 0.69 -56.40 -55.78
CA LEU A 248 2.02 -56.30 -56.39
C LEU A 248 3.15 -56.45 -55.35
N ASP A 249 2.88 -56.13 -54.09
CA ASP A 249 3.84 -56.25 -53.00
C ASP A 249 3.90 -57.66 -52.41
N ASN A 250 3.11 -58.62 -52.93
CA ASN A 250 3.20 -60.00 -52.49
C ASN A 250 4.58 -60.58 -52.88
N PRO A 251 5.40 -61.06 -51.93
CA PRO A 251 6.75 -61.50 -52.21
C PRO A 251 6.82 -62.65 -53.22
N ARG A 252 5.81 -63.53 -53.27
CA ARG A 252 5.73 -64.61 -54.28
C ARG A 252 5.39 -64.08 -55.67
N PHE A 253 4.56 -63.03 -55.75
CA PHE A 253 4.21 -62.40 -57.02
C PHE A 253 5.37 -61.59 -57.56
N ARG A 254 6.02 -60.78 -56.70
CA ARG A 254 7.22 -60.01 -57.03
C ARG A 254 8.34 -60.93 -57.53
N ALA A 255 8.70 -61.96 -56.77
CA ALA A 255 9.76 -62.88 -57.17
C ALA A 255 9.50 -63.63 -58.50
N ALA A 256 8.24 -63.80 -58.90
CA ALA A 256 7.89 -64.57 -60.09
C ALA A 256 7.51 -63.71 -61.32
N VAL A 257 7.03 -62.48 -61.12
CA VAL A 257 6.42 -61.66 -62.18
C VAL A 257 6.89 -60.20 -62.17
N GLY A 258 7.29 -59.64 -61.02
CA GLY A 258 7.45 -58.19 -60.82
C GLY A 258 8.88 -57.73 -60.62
#